data_AF-A0A3D0SRP7-F1
#
_entry.id   AF-A0A3D0SRP7-F1
#
_cell.length_a   1.000
_cell.length_b   1.000
_cell.length_c   1.000
_cell.angle_alpha   90.00
_cell.angle_beta   90.00
_cell.angle_gamma   90.00
#
_symmetry.space_group_name_H-M   'P 1'
#
loop_
_entity.id
_entity.type
_entity.pdbx_description
1 polymer ?
#
loop_
_entity_poly.entity_id
_entity_poly.type
_entity_poly.pdbx_seq_one_letter_code
_entity_poly.pdbx_strand_id
1 'polypeptide(L)'
;LITTNCAVLGVALLNVQTRHGLVESGLYGFGAAAGFSLVMVLFAAMRERIVVADVPIPFRGAAITLVTAGLMSLAFMGFAGLVRG
;
A
#
# COMPACT_ATOMS: atom_id res chain seq x y z
N LEU A 1 -3.85 -2.76 15.45
CA LEU A 1 -2.91 -2.08 14.51
C LEU A 1 -2.35 -3.03 13.46
N ILE A 2 -1.89 -4.24 13.79
CA ILE A 2 -1.49 -5.25 12.78
C ILE A 2 -2.66 -6.16 12.40
N THR A 3 -3.32 -6.78 13.38
CA THR A 3 -4.49 -7.68 13.15
C THR A 3 -5.72 -6.96 12.61
N THR A 4 -5.80 -5.64 12.82
CA THR A 4 -6.88 -4.76 12.33
C THR A 4 -6.48 -4.00 11.07
N ASN A 5 -5.42 -4.43 10.37
CA ASN A 5 -4.96 -3.76 9.16
C ASN A 5 -5.89 -4.11 7.97
N CYS A 6 -6.33 -3.08 7.25
CA CYS A 6 -7.25 -3.23 6.12
C CYS A 6 -6.66 -4.04 4.95
N ALA A 7 -5.35 -3.96 4.71
CA ALA A 7 -4.68 -4.74 3.68
C ALA A 7 -4.66 -6.23 4.05
N VAL A 8 -4.34 -6.56 5.31
CA VAL A 8 -4.32 -7.96 5.80
C VAL A 8 -5.71 -8.59 5.74
N LEU A 9 -6.74 -7.84 6.18
CA LEU A 9 -8.12 -8.29 6.07
C LEU A 9 -8.55 -8.47 4.61
N GLY A 10 -8.17 -7.55 3.72
CA GLY A 10 -8.47 -7.63 2.29
C GLY A 10 -7.90 -8.88 1.62
N VAL A 11 -6.63 -9.20 1.92
CA VAL A 11 -5.98 -10.43 1.42
C VAL A 11 -6.73 -11.68 1.88
N ALA A 12 -7.13 -11.74 3.17
CA ALA A 12 -7.89 -12.86 3.70
C ALA A 12 -9.26 -13.01 3.01
N LEU A 13 -9.98 -11.90 2.79
CA LEU A 13 -11.29 -11.92 2.12
C LEU A 13 -11.19 -12.31 0.64
N LEU A 14 -10.20 -11.78 -0.08
CA LEU A 14 -9.96 -12.12 -1.49
C LEU A 14 -9.65 -13.61 -1.64
N ASN A 15 -8.80 -14.14 -0.77
CA ASN A 15 -8.39 -15.54 -0.76
C ASN A 15 -9.58 -16.51 -0.60
N VAL A 16 -10.57 -16.15 0.25
CA VAL A 16 -11.82 -16.89 0.41
C VAL A 16 -12.72 -16.75 -0.83
N GLN A 17 -12.81 -15.56 -1.43
CA GLN A 17 -13.67 -15.33 -2.60
C GLN A 17 -13.17 -16.04 -3.87
N THR A 18 -11.85 -16.09 -4.10
CA THR A 18 -11.26 -16.80 -5.24
C THR A 18 -11.10 -18.31 -5.02
N ARG A 19 -11.48 -18.83 -3.84
CA ARG A 19 -11.38 -20.27 -3.48
C ARG A 19 -9.99 -20.86 -3.71
N HIS A 20 -8.93 -20.13 -3.35
CA HIS A 20 -7.58 -20.68 -3.45
C HIS A 20 -7.38 -21.89 -2.53
N GLY A 21 -6.62 -22.87 -3.00
CA GLY A 21 -6.12 -23.96 -2.15
C GLY A 21 -5.00 -23.49 -1.22
N LEU A 22 -4.63 -24.28 -0.20
CA LEU A 22 -3.65 -23.87 0.83
C LEU A 22 -2.32 -23.35 0.27
N VAL A 23 -1.82 -23.97 -0.80
CA VAL A 23 -0.55 -23.58 -1.43
C VAL A 23 -0.68 -22.27 -2.21
N GLU A 24 -1.75 -22.11 -2.99
CA GLU A 24 -2.05 -20.86 -3.70
C GLU A 24 -2.29 -19.71 -2.72
N SER A 25 -3.05 -19.95 -1.66
CA SER A 25 -3.28 -19.01 -0.56
C SER A 25 -1.98 -18.52 0.08
N GLY A 26 -1.03 -19.43 0.30
CA GLY A 26 0.29 -19.11 0.86
C GLY A 26 1.12 -18.23 -0.09
N LEU A 27 1.18 -18.60 -1.37
CA LEU A 27 1.87 -17.83 -2.41
C LEU A 27 1.25 -16.45 -2.62
N TYR A 28 -0.09 -16.38 -2.66
CA TYR A 28 -0.84 -15.14 -2.79
C TYR A 28 -0.60 -14.20 -1.60
N GLY A 29 -0.67 -14.74 -0.38
CA GLY A 29 -0.37 -14.00 0.85
C GLY A 29 1.08 -13.48 0.88
N PHE A 30 2.04 -14.28 0.45
CA PHE A 30 3.44 -13.87 0.37
C PHE A 30 3.65 -12.74 -0.65
N GLY A 31 3.06 -12.86 -1.84
CA GLY A 31 3.10 -11.80 -2.86
C GLY A 31 2.46 -10.50 -2.37
N ALA A 32 1.31 -10.58 -1.70
CA ALA A 32 0.65 -9.42 -1.11
C ALA A 32 1.49 -8.78 0.01
N ALA A 33 2.14 -9.57 0.85
CA ALA A 33 3.03 -9.07 1.91
C ALA A 33 4.28 -8.38 1.34
N ALA A 34 4.87 -8.94 0.28
CA ALA A 34 6.00 -8.32 -0.43
C ALA A 34 5.60 -7.01 -1.13
N GLY A 35 4.42 -6.94 -1.74
CA GLY A 35 3.89 -5.70 -2.31
C GLY A 35 3.63 -4.64 -1.22
N PHE A 36 3.02 -5.03 -0.11
CA PHE A 36 2.76 -4.13 1.01
C PHE A 36 4.05 -3.59 1.65
N SER A 37 5.08 -4.43 1.80
CA SER A 37 6.37 -3.99 2.34
C SER A 37 7.04 -2.95 1.43
N LEU A 38 6.99 -3.16 0.11
CA LEU A 38 7.48 -2.19 -0.88
C LEU A 38 6.78 -0.83 -0.73
N VAL A 39 5.44 -0.83 -0.66
CA VAL A 39 4.65 0.40 -0.48
C VAL A 39 5.04 1.11 0.82
N MET A 40 5.19 0.37 1.92
CA MET A 40 5.55 0.93 3.22
C MET A 40 6.95 1.55 3.22
N VAL A 41 7.93 0.91 2.57
CA VAL A 41 9.30 1.46 2.43
C VAL A 41 9.29 2.75 1.60
N LEU A 42 8.56 2.76 0.48
CA LEU A 42 8.42 3.97 -0.34
C LEU A 42 7.74 5.10 0.43
N PHE A 43 6.69 4.78 1.20
CA PHE A 43 5.98 5.76 2.00
C PHE A 43 6.83 6.33 3.14
N ALA A 44 7.66 5.48 3.77
CA ALA A 44 8.64 5.91 4.76
C ALA A 44 9.69 6.86 4.15
N ALA A 45 10.24 6.51 2.99
CA ALA A 45 11.20 7.35 2.27
C ALA A 45 10.60 8.72 1.89
N MET A 46 9.36 8.75 1.41
CA MET A 46 8.67 10.02 1.13
C MET A 46 8.48 10.85 2.41
N ARG A 47 8.09 10.22 3.54
CA ARG A 47 7.93 10.93 4.81
C ARG A 47 9.22 11.58 5.27
N GLU A 48 10.35 10.89 5.16
CA GLU A 48 11.65 11.45 5.51
C GLU A 48 11.99 12.68 4.66
N ARG A 49 11.68 12.66 3.36
CA ARG A 49 11.82 13.83 2.48
C ARG A 49 10.88 14.98 2.84
N ILE A 50 9.65 14.69 3.25
CA ILE A 50 8.66 15.72 3.63
C ILE A 50 9.06 16.41 4.94
N VAL A 51 9.71 15.71 5.87
CA VAL A 51 10.16 16.29 7.16
C VAL A 51 11.17 17.43 6.96
N VAL A 52 12.00 17.33 5.92
CA VAL A 52 12.99 18.37 5.56
C VAL A 52 12.49 19.35 4.50
N ALA A 53 11.26 19.21 4.03
CA ALA A 53 10.67 20.09 3.03
C ALA A 53 9.90 21.26 3.65
N ASP A 54 9.83 22.38 2.94
CA ASP A 54 9.07 23.56 3.35
C ASP A 54 7.55 23.35 3.15
N VAL A 55 6.92 22.66 4.10
CA VAL A 55 5.47 22.45 4.11
C VAL A 55 4.77 23.64 4.78
N PRO A 56 3.80 24.29 4.10
CA PRO A 56 3.00 25.38 4.68
C PRO A 56 2.30 24.93 5.97
N ILE A 57 2.23 25.82 6.96
CA ILE A 57 1.66 25.55 8.29
C ILE A 57 0.31 24.80 8.25
N PRO A 58 -0.69 25.16 7.42
CA PRO A 58 -1.99 24.45 7.40
C PRO A 58 -1.93 23.01 6.87
N PHE A 59 -0.86 22.65 6.14
CA PHE A 59 -0.71 21.32 5.54
C PHE A 59 0.17 20.37 6.38
N ARG A 60 0.78 20.85 7.47
CA ARG A 60 1.65 20.02 8.31
C ARG A 60 0.87 18.90 9.00
N GLY A 61 1.54 17.79 9.27
CA GLY A 61 0.94 16.63 9.93
C GLY A 61 0.11 15.76 8.99
N ALA A 62 -1.15 15.47 9.34
CA ALA A 62 -1.97 14.49 8.62
C ALA A 62 -2.31 14.91 7.18
N ALA A 63 -2.49 16.22 6.93
CA ALA A 63 -2.91 16.72 5.62
C ALA A 63 -1.90 16.38 4.52
N ILE A 64 -0.61 16.73 4.68
CA ILE A 64 0.43 16.38 3.70
C ILE A 64 0.58 14.87 3.51
N THR A 65 0.33 14.08 4.55
CA THR A 65 0.42 12.61 4.47
C THR A 65 -0.72 12.01 3.64
N LEU A 66 -1.92 12.59 3.69
CA LEU A 66 -3.03 12.17 2.83
C LEU A 66 -2.80 12.58 1.37
N VAL A 67 -2.29 13.79 1.13
CA VAL A 67 -1.94 14.25 -0.23
C VAL A 67 -0.89 13.32 -0.85
N THR A 68 0.18 13.01 -0.12
CA THR A 68 1.25 12.14 -0.61
C THR A 68 0.81 10.68 -0.76
N ALA A 69 -0.09 10.19 0.10
CA ALA A 69 -0.73 8.88 -0.11
C ALA A 69 -1.59 8.85 -1.39
N GLY A 70 -2.30 9.94 -1.71
CA GLY A 70 -3.05 10.09 -2.96
C GLY A 70 -2.16 10.14 -4.20
N LEU A 71 -1.05 10.87 -4.15
CA LEU A 71 -0.08 10.90 -5.25
C LEU A 71 0.57 9.52 -5.46
N MET A 72 0.86 8.80 -4.37
CA MET A 72 1.36 7.43 -4.43
C MET A 72 0.34 6.48 -5.06
N SER A 73 -0.96 6.59 -4.73
CA SER A 73 -1.99 5.74 -5.35
C SER A 73 -2.11 5.98 -6.86
N LEU A 74 -1.97 7.23 -7.32
CA LEU A 74 -1.91 7.55 -8.76
C LEU A 74 -0.69 6.91 -9.43
N ALA A 75 0.48 6.95 -8.79
CA ALA A 75 1.68 6.28 -9.31
C ALA A 75 1.46 4.76 -9.44
N PHE A 76 0.84 4.12 -8.44
CA PHE A 76 0.52 2.69 -8.50
C PHE A 76 -0.58 2.34 -9.49
N MET A 77 -1.52 3.25 -9.76
CA MET A 77 -2.54 3.07 -10.78
C MET A 77 -1.94 2.90 -12.19
N GLY A 78 -0.73 3.42 -12.42
CA GLY A 78 0.04 3.14 -13.64
C GLY A 78 0.32 1.66 -13.89
N PHE A 79 0.31 0.81 -12.85
CA PHE A 79 0.48 -0.64 -13.00
C PHE A 79 -0.83 -1.40 -13.28
N ALA A 80 -2.00 -0.74 -13.26
CA ALA A 80 -3.31 -1.40 -13.41
C ALA A 80 -3.52 -2.10 -14.78
N GLY A 81 -2.65 -1.83 -15.77
CA GLY A 81 -2.65 -2.49 -17.07
C GLY A 81 -1.55 -3.54 -17.29
N LEU A 82 -0.65 -3.76 -16.32
CA LEU A 82 0.59 -4.52 -16.53
C LEU A 82 0.37 -6.01 -16.88
N VAL A 83 -0.72 -6.61 -16.41
CA VAL A 83 -1.00 -8.06 -16.53
C VAL A 83 -2.00 -8.38 -17.66
N ARG A 84 -2.55 -7.36 -18.34
CA ARG A 84 -3.51 -7.55 -19.45
C ARG A 84 -2.85 -7.57 -20.84
N GLY A 85 -1.52 -7.57 -20.90
CA GLY A 85 -0.73 -7.68 -22.14
C GLY A 85 -0.39 -9.11 -22.50
#